data_AF-A0A7U2HXP9-F1
#
_entry.id   AF-A0A7U2HXP9-F1
#
_cell.length_a   1.000
_cell.length_b   1.000
_cell.length_c   1.000
_cell.angle_alpha   90.00
_cell.angle_beta   90.00
_cell.angle_gamma   90.00
#
_symmetry.space_group_name_H-M   'P 1'
#
loop_
_entity.id
_entity.type
_entity.pdbx_description
1 polymer ?
#
loop_
_entity_poly.entity_id
_entity_poly.type
_entity_poly.pdbx_seq_one_letter_code
_entity_poly.pdbx_strand_id
1 'polypeptide(L)'
;MPSTPDNSESDTAMHGPSAKQIVADNPEEAIKFEEPGPPDGGTAAWLVLLGAWCCSFTSLGWINCVGSFQQYYEVGPLKDYSSSTIAWIPSLQLSLLFGLGPVVGYIYDKYGPRPLMIGGTFLHVFGLMMASLAKTYYQFLLSQGLCSAVGVACLYSPALACISTYFAKKRGLAMGIMVTGSSVGGVIFPIMMTRMIKSVGYPWAIRTGAFLILSLQIVAILTTLINK
;
A
#
# COMPACT_ATOMS: atom_id res chain seq x y z
N MET A 1 29.26 0.05 -72.25
CA MET A 1 28.31 0.78 -71.39
C MET A 1 28.38 0.15 -70.00
N PRO A 2 28.18 0.94 -68.92
CA PRO A 2 29.09 1.73 -68.06
C PRO A 2 29.77 0.87 -66.94
N SER A 3 30.99 1.05 -66.41
CA SER A 3 31.66 2.09 -65.56
C SER A 3 31.18 2.25 -64.09
N THR A 4 32.06 1.79 -63.15
CA THR A 4 32.41 2.29 -61.77
C THR A 4 31.39 2.16 -60.60
N PRO A 5 31.79 2.31 -59.30
CA PRO A 5 32.97 1.80 -58.57
C PRO A 5 32.69 1.33 -57.11
N ASP A 6 33.76 0.81 -56.47
CA ASP A 6 34.20 0.88 -55.07
C ASP A 6 33.38 1.67 -54.02
N ASN A 7 33.14 1.09 -52.83
CA ASN A 7 33.74 1.54 -51.56
C ASN A 7 33.14 0.85 -50.32
N SER A 8 34.07 0.45 -49.46
CA SER A 8 33.91 0.18 -48.03
C SER A 8 33.07 1.20 -47.27
N GLU A 9 32.27 0.74 -46.31
CA GLU A 9 32.30 1.30 -44.96
C GLU A 9 31.67 0.34 -43.96
N SER A 10 32.49 -0.04 -42.99
CA SER A 10 32.12 -0.65 -41.73
C SER A 10 31.27 0.33 -40.93
N ASP A 11 30.08 -0.08 -40.49
CA ASP A 11 29.50 0.49 -39.28
C ASP A 11 28.91 -0.62 -38.41
N THR A 12 29.68 -0.93 -37.37
CA THR A 12 29.29 -1.60 -36.14
C THR A 12 28.04 -0.96 -35.56
N ALA A 13 26.87 -1.57 -35.75
CA ALA A 13 25.68 -1.30 -34.97
C ALA A 13 25.30 -2.56 -34.17
N MET A 14 25.58 -2.46 -32.87
CA MET A 14 25.27 -3.40 -31.80
C MET A 14 23.88 -4.04 -31.94
N HIS A 15 23.84 -5.37 -32.11
CA HIS A 15 22.64 -6.18 -31.95
C HIS A 15 22.10 -6.06 -30.52
N GLY A 16 21.11 -5.19 -30.31
CA GLY A 16 20.10 -5.35 -29.27
C GLY A 16 19.18 -6.55 -29.60
N PRO A 17 18.46 -7.13 -28.62
CA PRO A 17 17.76 -8.40 -28.83
C PRO A 17 16.70 -8.26 -29.91
N SER A 18 16.90 -9.00 -31.00
CA SER A 18 15.99 -9.09 -32.14
C SER A 18 14.61 -9.56 -31.68
N ALA A 19 13.61 -8.68 -31.76
CA ALA A 19 12.21 -9.09 -31.73
C ALA A 19 11.99 -10.05 -32.90
N LYS A 20 11.55 -11.28 -32.62
CA LYS A 20 11.14 -12.21 -33.67
C LYS A 20 9.83 -11.71 -34.27
N GLN A 21 9.89 -11.13 -35.47
CA GLN A 21 8.71 -10.91 -36.29
C GLN A 21 8.21 -12.27 -36.79
N ILE A 22 7.04 -12.69 -36.33
CA ILE A 22 6.26 -13.73 -37.00
C ILE A 22 5.41 -12.97 -38.02
N VAL A 23 5.72 -13.12 -39.30
CA VAL A 23 4.91 -12.56 -40.38
C VAL A 23 3.63 -13.40 -40.45
N ALA A 24 2.50 -12.82 -40.08
CA ALA A 24 1.19 -13.45 -40.15
C ALA A 24 0.67 -13.40 -41.60
N ASP A 25 0.10 -14.51 -42.08
CA ASP A 25 -0.32 -14.73 -43.47
C ASP A 25 -1.73 -14.16 -43.78
N ASN A 26 -2.31 -13.33 -42.91
CA ASN A 26 -3.67 -12.82 -43.05
C ASN A 26 -3.80 -11.32 -42.65
N PRO A 27 -4.35 -10.43 -43.49
CA PRO A 27 -4.47 -8.99 -43.21
C PRO A 27 -5.41 -8.60 -42.05
N GLU A 28 -6.19 -9.54 -41.50
CA GLU A 28 -7.12 -9.30 -40.37
C GLU A 28 -6.54 -9.68 -38.99
N GLU A 29 -5.37 -10.31 -38.91
CA GLU A 29 -4.67 -10.44 -37.63
C GLU A 29 -3.95 -9.14 -37.30
N ALA A 30 -4.69 -8.21 -36.70
CA ALA A 30 -4.13 -7.04 -36.05
C ALA A 30 -2.89 -7.47 -35.24
N ILE A 31 -1.75 -6.82 -35.49
CA ILE A 31 -0.50 -7.02 -34.76
C ILE A 31 -0.81 -6.86 -33.26
N LYS A 32 -1.00 -7.97 -32.55
CA LYS A 32 -1.09 -7.99 -31.10
C LYS A 32 0.32 -7.75 -30.61
N PHE A 33 0.63 -6.51 -30.27
CA PHE A 33 1.77 -6.22 -29.41
C PHE A 33 1.52 -6.99 -28.11
N GLU A 34 2.23 -8.11 -27.90
CA GLU A 34 2.31 -8.70 -26.56
C GLU A 34 2.89 -7.61 -25.65
N GLU A 35 2.06 -7.05 -24.79
CA GLU A 35 2.57 -6.20 -23.72
C GLU A 35 3.64 -7.01 -22.97
N PRO A 36 4.82 -6.44 -22.71
CA PRO A 36 5.86 -7.16 -21.99
C PRO A 36 5.25 -7.64 -20.66
N GLY A 37 5.19 -8.96 -20.49
CA GLY A 37 4.58 -9.59 -19.33
C GLY A 37 5.23 -9.13 -18.02
N PRO A 38 4.65 -9.47 -16.86
CA PRO A 38 5.12 -9.03 -15.56
C PRO A 38 6.65 -9.22 -15.42
N PRO A 39 7.38 -8.18 -14.97
CA PRO A 39 8.85 -8.21 -14.98
C PRO A 39 9.45 -9.31 -14.10
N ASP A 40 8.66 -9.91 -13.17
CA ASP A 40 9.02 -11.08 -12.35
C ASP A 40 10.38 -10.92 -11.62
N GLY A 41 10.77 -9.67 -11.36
CA GLY A 41 12.08 -9.27 -10.85
C GLY A 41 12.51 -7.87 -11.30
N GLY A 42 13.81 -7.58 -11.16
CA GLY A 42 14.38 -6.26 -11.45
C GLY A 42 14.20 -5.25 -10.31
N THR A 43 14.96 -4.17 -10.35
CA THR A 43 14.95 -3.10 -9.34
C THR A 43 13.54 -2.53 -9.16
N ALA A 44 12.81 -2.33 -10.25
CA ALA A 44 11.43 -1.86 -10.25
C ALA A 44 10.49 -2.74 -9.42
N ALA A 45 10.44 -4.05 -9.67
CA ALA A 45 9.54 -4.96 -8.96
C ALA A 45 9.88 -5.09 -7.47
N TRP A 46 11.17 -5.09 -7.12
CA TRP A 46 11.61 -5.11 -5.72
C TRP A 46 11.31 -3.80 -4.98
N LEU A 47 11.39 -2.65 -5.66
CA LEU A 47 10.97 -1.37 -5.09
C LEU A 47 9.46 -1.33 -4.85
N VAL A 48 8.65 -1.81 -5.80
CA VAL A 48 7.19 -1.94 -5.60
C VAL A 48 6.88 -2.87 -4.43
N LEU A 49 7.63 -3.97 -4.29
CA LEU A 49 7.48 -4.86 -3.15
C LEU A 49 7.81 -4.17 -1.81
N LEU A 50 8.88 -3.38 -1.76
CA LEU A 50 9.19 -2.58 -0.58
C LEU A 50 8.06 -1.62 -0.24
N GLY A 51 7.50 -0.91 -1.22
CA GLY A 51 6.37 0.00 -0.99
C GLY A 51 5.11 -0.73 -0.51
N ALA A 52 4.78 -1.87 -1.12
CA ALA A 52 3.66 -2.69 -0.68
C ALA A 52 3.88 -3.26 0.74
N TRP A 53 5.13 -3.62 1.07
CA TRP A 53 5.52 -4.03 2.42
C TRP A 53 5.33 -2.90 3.44
N CYS A 54 5.70 -1.66 3.09
CA CYS A 54 5.43 -0.48 3.92
C CYS A 54 3.92 -0.26 4.12
N CYS A 55 3.11 -0.41 3.07
CA CYS A 55 1.65 -0.35 3.20
C CYS A 55 1.10 -1.44 4.12
N SER A 56 1.56 -2.68 3.97
CA SER A 56 1.20 -3.81 4.82
C SER A 56 1.55 -3.54 6.29
N PHE A 57 2.76 -3.01 6.54
CA PHE A 57 3.24 -2.62 7.86
C PHE A 57 2.34 -1.57 8.50
N THR A 58 2.04 -0.47 7.82
CA THR A 58 1.25 0.63 8.41
C THR A 58 -0.24 0.35 8.47
N SER A 59 -0.76 -0.61 7.69
CA SER A 59 -2.18 -0.93 7.66
C SER A 59 -2.52 -1.98 8.72
N LEU A 60 -2.29 -3.26 8.43
CA LEU A 60 -2.61 -4.35 9.34
C LEU A 60 -1.71 -4.35 10.58
N GLY A 61 -0.47 -3.89 10.46
CA GLY A 61 0.41 -3.72 11.62
C GLY A 61 -0.11 -2.66 12.59
N TRP A 62 -0.67 -1.55 12.10
CA TRP A 62 -1.33 -0.55 12.96
C TRP A 62 -2.61 -1.10 13.60
N ILE A 63 -3.43 -1.82 12.84
CA ILE A 63 -4.66 -2.43 13.36
C ILE A 63 -4.36 -3.32 14.57
N ASN A 64 -3.24 -4.04 14.61
CA ASN A 64 -2.86 -4.85 15.77
C ASN A 64 -2.70 -4.07 17.09
N CYS A 65 -2.68 -2.73 17.08
CA CYS A 65 -2.76 -1.92 18.29
C CYS A 65 -4.12 -1.93 19.00
N VAL A 66 -5.13 -2.63 18.45
CA VAL A 66 -6.48 -2.74 19.05
C VAL A 66 -6.41 -2.96 20.56
N GLY A 67 -5.61 -3.92 21.04
CA GLY A 67 -5.53 -4.24 22.46
C GLY A 67 -5.01 -3.10 23.33
N SER A 68 -3.96 -2.40 22.88
CA SER A 68 -3.39 -1.25 23.59
C SER A 68 -4.39 -0.08 23.67
N PHE A 69 -5.13 0.16 22.59
CA PHE A 69 -6.14 1.23 22.55
C PHE A 69 -7.39 0.88 23.34
N GLN A 70 -7.88 -0.36 23.22
CA GLN A 70 -9.02 -0.88 24.00
C GLN A 70 -8.76 -0.69 25.50
N GLN A 71 -7.59 -1.13 25.97
CA GLN A 71 -7.21 -0.95 27.37
C GLN A 71 -7.21 0.53 27.76
N TYR A 72 -6.53 1.39 26.99
CA TYR A 72 -6.47 2.83 27.28
C TYR A 72 -7.86 3.48 27.33
N TYR A 73 -8.76 3.10 26.42
CA TYR A 73 -10.13 3.61 26.36
C TYR A 73 -10.95 3.20 27.57
N GLU A 74 -10.87 1.93 27.97
CA GLU A 74 -11.61 1.36 29.10
C GLU A 74 -11.18 1.95 30.45
N VAL A 75 -9.89 2.18 30.67
CA VAL A 75 -9.43 2.80 31.94
C VAL A 75 -9.42 4.33 31.91
N GLY A 76 -9.49 4.95 30.73
CA GLY A 76 -9.32 6.38 30.55
C GLY A 76 -10.61 7.09 30.11
N PRO A 77 -10.64 7.64 28.87
CA PRO A 77 -11.69 8.55 28.44
C PRO A 77 -13.07 7.90 28.26
N LEU A 78 -13.15 6.57 28.12
CA LEU A 78 -14.39 5.84 27.82
C LEU A 78 -14.78 4.87 28.94
N LYS A 79 -14.28 5.07 30.16
CA LYS A 79 -14.54 4.18 31.31
C LYS A 79 -16.01 3.93 31.65
N ASP A 80 -16.90 4.84 31.27
CA ASP A 80 -18.34 4.75 31.52
C ASP A 80 -19.08 3.94 30.45
N TYR A 81 -18.37 3.53 29.38
CA TYR A 81 -18.90 2.68 28.31
C TYR A 81 -18.53 1.22 28.53
N SER A 82 -19.39 0.30 28.08
CA SER A 82 -19.08 -1.12 28.11
C SER A 82 -17.93 -1.47 27.16
N SER A 83 -17.14 -2.50 27.49
CA SER A 83 -16.09 -3.04 26.61
C SER A 83 -16.62 -3.39 25.21
N SER A 84 -17.84 -3.91 25.12
CA SER A 84 -18.51 -4.22 23.85
C SER A 84 -18.75 -2.97 23.00
N THR A 85 -19.19 -1.87 23.63
CA THR A 85 -19.36 -0.59 22.94
C THR A 85 -18.03 -0.06 22.40
N ILE A 86 -16.96 -0.11 23.20
CA ILE A 86 -15.63 0.35 22.79
C ILE A 86 -15.07 -0.52 21.65
N ALA A 87 -15.32 -1.83 21.69
CA ALA A 87 -14.85 -2.79 20.68
C ALA A 87 -15.44 -2.55 19.28
N TRP A 88 -16.50 -1.74 19.12
CA TRP A 88 -16.98 -1.33 17.80
C TRP A 88 -15.95 -0.50 17.03
N ILE A 89 -15.11 0.29 17.70
CA ILE A 89 -14.07 1.10 17.05
C ILE A 89 -13.10 0.24 16.23
N PRO A 90 -12.38 -0.73 16.82
CA PRO A 90 -11.51 -1.62 16.07
C PRO A 90 -12.27 -2.56 15.12
N SER A 91 -13.49 -2.98 15.48
CA SER A 91 -14.31 -3.87 14.64
C SER A 91 -14.70 -3.18 13.33
N LEU A 92 -15.12 -1.91 13.39
CA LEU A 92 -15.38 -1.11 12.20
C LEU A 92 -14.12 -0.91 11.36
N GLN A 93 -12.98 -0.70 12.01
CA GLN A 93 -11.71 -0.52 11.31
C GLN A 93 -11.36 -1.74 10.45
N LEU A 94 -11.48 -2.95 11.01
CA LEU A 94 -11.23 -4.20 10.29
C LEU A 94 -12.33 -4.48 9.24
N SER A 95 -13.59 -4.20 9.58
CA SER A 95 -14.72 -4.39 8.68
C SER A 95 -14.62 -3.51 7.43
N LEU A 96 -14.22 -2.25 7.58
CA LEU A 96 -14.05 -1.33 6.45
C LEU A 96 -12.81 -1.65 5.61
N LEU A 97 -11.72 -2.13 6.24
CA LEU A 97 -10.53 -2.59 5.51
C LEU A 97 -10.89 -3.63 4.44
N PHE A 98 -11.67 -4.64 4.80
CA PHE A 98 -12.06 -5.69 3.86
C PHE A 98 -13.36 -5.37 3.10
N GLY A 99 -14.30 -4.70 3.75
CA GLY A 99 -15.62 -4.38 3.20
C GLY A 99 -15.60 -3.34 2.07
N LEU A 100 -14.60 -2.45 2.06
CA LEU A 100 -14.43 -1.47 0.98
C LEU A 100 -13.69 -2.03 -0.24
N GLY A 101 -13.33 -3.32 -0.24
CA GLY A 101 -12.62 -3.99 -1.32
C GLY A 101 -13.21 -3.72 -2.72
N PRO A 102 -14.51 -3.90 -2.96
CA PRO A 102 -15.13 -3.65 -4.27
C PRO A 102 -15.03 -2.18 -4.73
N VAL A 103 -15.23 -1.23 -3.82
CA VAL A 103 -15.17 0.21 -4.14
C VAL A 103 -13.73 0.62 -4.47
N VAL A 104 -12.78 0.18 -3.65
CA VAL A 104 -11.36 0.46 -3.87
C VAL A 104 -10.87 -0.22 -5.15
N GLY A 105 -11.31 -1.44 -5.43
CA GLY A 105 -11.02 -2.16 -6.68
C GLY A 105 -11.52 -1.41 -7.91
N TYR A 106 -12.77 -0.95 -7.90
CA TYR A 106 -13.31 -0.14 -9.00
C TYR A 106 -12.49 1.14 -9.27
N ILE A 107 -12.11 1.86 -8.20
CA ILE A 107 -11.28 3.07 -8.32
C ILE A 107 -9.88 2.71 -8.83
N TYR A 108 -9.32 1.59 -8.36
CA TYR A 108 -8.01 1.10 -8.77
C TYR A 108 -7.98 0.77 -10.26
N ASP A 109 -8.98 0.06 -10.77
CA ASP A 109 -9.06 -0.34 -12.17
C ASP A 109 -9.25 0.88 -13.08
N LYS A 110 -10.01 1.89 -12.63
CA LYS A 110 -10.32 3.09 -13.43
C LYS A 110 -9.24 4.16 -13.40
N TYR A 111 -8.65 4.44 -12.24
CA TYR A 111 -7.72 5.57 -12.03
C TYR A 111 -6.32 5.13 -11.59
N GLY A 112 -6.09 3.84 -11.42
CA GLY A 112 -4.83 3.27 -10.96
C GLY A 112 -4.59 3.40 -9.45
N PRO A 113 -3.40 2.96 -8.99
CA PRO A 113 -3.04 2.98 -7.56
C PRO A 113 -2.79 4.39 -7.00
N ARG A 114 -2.36 5.35 -7.83
CA ARG A 114 -1.85 6.65 -7.39
C ARG A 114 -2.85 7.45 -6.53
N PRO A 115 -4.09 7.73 -7.01
CA PRO A 115 -5.04 8.53 -6.22
C PRO A 115 -5.48 7.81 -4.94
N LEU A 116 -5.57 6.48 -4.96
CA LEU A 116 -5.91 5.68 -3.79
C LEU A 116 -4.84 5.78 -2.71
N MET A 117 -3.56 5.65 -3.08
CA MET A 117 -2.47 5.72 -2.11
C MET A 117 -2.32 7.12 -1.49
N ILE A 118 -2.44 8.18 -2.31
CA ILE A 118 -2.34 9.56 -1.83
C ILE A 118 -3.54 9.91 -0.94
N GLY A 119 -4.76 9.66 -1.41
CA GLY A 119 -5.98 9.92 -0.64
C GLY A 119 -6.07 9.06 0.62
N GLY A 120 -5.67 7.79 0.52
CA GLY A 120 -5.61 6.85 1.63
C GLY A 120 -4.63 7.27 2.71
N THR A 121 -3.43 7.72 2.32
CA THR A 121 -2.43 8.27 3.24
C THR A 121 -2.97 9.47 3.99
N PHE A 122 -3.56 10.42 3.25
CA PHE A 122 -4.16 11.62 3.83
C PHE A 122 -5.25 11.25 4.84
N LEU A 123 -6.23 10.43 4.45
CA LEU A 123 -7.34 10.02 5.33
C LEU A 123 -6.85 9.25 6.56
N HIS A 124 -5.87 8.35 6.39
CA HIS A 124 -5.33 7.57 7.49
C HIS A 124 -4.63 8.47 8.51
N VAL A 125 -3.69 9.30 8.06
CA VAL A 125 -2.94 10.22 8.92
C VAL A 125 -3.87 11.25 9.54
N PHE A 126 -4.79 11.83 8.77
CA PHE A 126 -5.78 12.79 9.27
C PHE A 126 -6.67 12.15 10.35
N GLY A 127 -7.20 10.95 10.11
CA GLY A 127 -7.99 10.20 11.09
C GLY A 127 -7.22 9.97 12.40
N LEU A 128 -5.94 9.62 12.33
CA LEU A 128 -5.10 9.47 13.53
C LEU A 128 -4.82 10.81 14.23
N MET A 129 -4.55 11.88 13.48
CA MET A 129 -4.37 13.22 14.06
C MET A 129 -5.64 13.69 14.78
N MET A 130 -6.82 13.43 14.22
CA MET A 130 -8.09 13.72 14.86
C MET A 130 -8.35 12.82 16.07
N ALA A 131 -7.99 11.54 16.00
CA ALA A 131 -8.06 10.62 17.14
C ALA A 131 -7.16 11.06 18.30
N SER A 132 -6.03 11.74 18.03
CA SER A 132 -5.15 12.29 19.06
C SER A 132 -5.82 13.38 19.92
N LEU A 133 -6.85 14.04 19.38
CA LEU A 133 -7.60 15.12 20.03
C LEU A 133 -8.93 14.64 20.63
N ALA A 134 -9.30 13.38 20.39
CA ALA A 134 -10.58 12.84 20.79
C ALA A 134 -10.69 12.66 22.31
N LYS A 135 -11.87 12.99 22.84
CA LYS A 135 -12.23 12.90 24.26
C LYS A 135 -13.51 12.08 24.48
N THR A 136 -14.36 11.98 23.46
CA THR A 136 -15.65 11.29 23.54
C THR A 136 -15.72 10.12 22.56
N TYR A 137 -16.59 9.15 22.83
CA TYR A 137 -16.72 7.92 22.05
C TYR A 137 -16.90 8.17 20.55
N TYR A 138 -17.85 9.02 20.18
CA TYR A 138 -18.12 9.34 18.78
C TYR A 138 -16.92 9.95 18.05
N GLN A 139 -16.07 10.71 18.75
CA GLN A 139 -14.85 11.27 18.16
C GLN A 139 -13.86 10.15 17.81
N PHE A 140 -13.63 9.19 18.69
CA PHE A 140 -12.78 8.02 18.39
C PHE A 140 -13.37 7.15 17.28
N LEU A 141 -14.68 6.92 17.32
CA LEU A 141 -15.39 6.12 16.32
C LEU A 141 -15.26 6.73 14.91
N LEU A 142 -15.51 8.02 14.76
CA LEU A 142 -15.47 8.71 13.48
C LEU A 142 -14.04 8.90 12.96
N SER A 143 -13.10 9.25 13.84
CA SER A 143 -11.71 9.51 13.45
C SER A 143 -10.93 8.23 13.18
N GLN A 144 -10.91 7.30 14.12
CA GLN A 144 -10.16 6.05 14.02
C GLN A 144 -10.98 4.96 13.30
N GLY A 145 -12.20 4.72 13.77
CA GLY A 145 -13.04 3.60 13.30
C GLY A 145 -13.55 3.77 11.87
N LEU A 146 -13.76 5.01 11.41
CA LEU A 146 -14.26 5.32 10.07
C LEU A 146 -13.21 5.98 9.18
N CYS A 147 -12.78 7.21 9.51
CA CYS A 147 -11.89 7.99 8.64
C CYS A 147 -10.55 7.29 8.39
N SER A 148 -9.87 6.90 9.47
CA SER A 148 -8.61 6.17 9.36
C SER A 148 -8.80 4.80 8.70
N ALA A 149 -9.90 4.11 8.96
CA ALA A 149 -10.19 2.80 8.38
C ALA A 149 -10.37 2.85 6.85
N VAL A 150 -11.09 3.85 6.34
CA VAL A 150 -11.21 4.09 4.90
C VAL A 150 -9.83 4.34 4.29
N GLY A 151 -9.00 5.15 4.97
CA GLY A 151 -7.62 5.40 4.56
C GLY A 151 -6.81 4.11 4.44
N VAL A 152 -6.85 3.25 5.47
CA VAL A 152 -6.17 1.95 5.50
C VAL A 152 -6.64 1.01 4.38
N ALA A 153 -7.94 0.98 4.08
CA ALA A 153 -8.48 0.20 2.95
C ALA A 153 -7.91 0.67 1.60
N CYS A 154 -7.83 1.99 1.41
CA CYS A 154 -7.25 2.62 0.23
C CYS A 154 -5.72 2.51 0.14
N LEU A 155 -5.04 1.99 1.17
CA LEU A 155 -3.61 1.71 1.17
C LEU A 155 -3.30 0.24 0.93
N TYR A 156 -4.00 -0.65 1.63
CA TYR A 156 -3.71 -2.08 1.63
C TYR A 156 -4.16 -2.78 0.33
N SER A 157 -5.37 -2.50 -0.13
CA SER A 157 -5.92 -3.10 -1.36
C SER A 157 -5.10 -2.78 -2.62
N PRO A 158 -4.74 -1.53 -2.94
CA PRO A 158 -3.89 -1.25 -4.10
C PRO A 158 -2.49 -1.85 -3.99
N ALA A 159 -1.93 -1.95 -2.78
CA ALA A 159 -0.64 -2.59 -2.55
C ALA A 159 -0.68 -4.08 -2.93
N LEU A 160 -1.72 -4.81 -2.49
CA LEU A 160 -1.96 -6.20 -2.89
C LEU A 160 -2.13 -6.36 -4.42
N ALA A 161 -2.90 -5.46 -5.03
CA ALA A 161 -3.12 -5.47 -6.48
C ALA A 161 -1.81 -5.23 -7.24
N CYS A 162 -0.97 -4.28 -6.80
CA CYS A 162 0.34 -3.99 -7.41
C CYS A 162 1.28 -5.21 -7.36
N ILE A 163 1.35 -5.94 -6.24
CA ILE A 163 2.17 -7.17 -6.19
C ILE A 163 1.72 -8.19 -7.24
N SER A 164 0.40 -8.30 -7.42
CA SER A 164 -0.21 -9.23 -8.37
C SER A 164 0.07 -8.89 -9.83
N THR A 165 0.36 -7.63 -10.15
CA THR A 165 0.68 -7.19 -11.52
C THR A 165 2.18 -7.25 -11.83
N TYR A 166 3.06 -7.05 -10.84
CA TYR A 166 4.52 -7.06 -11.07
C TYR A 166 5.14 -8.46 -10.97
N PHE A 167 4.48 -9.39 -10.28
CA PHE A 167 4.96 -10.77 -10.10
C PHE A 167 3.90 -11.77 -10.59
N ALA A 168 4.26 -12.60 -11.57
CA ALA A 168 3.50 -13.74 -12.03
C ALA A 168 4.07 -15.05 -11.47
N LYS A 169 5.31 -15.41 -11.86
CA LYS A 169 5.97 -16.65 -11.42
C LYS A 169 6.33 -16.66 -9.94
N LYS A 170 6.74 -15.49 -9.40
CA LYS A 170 7.15 -15.34 -7.99
C LYS A 170 6.07 -14.72 -7.10
N ARG A 171 4.81 -14.71 -7.54
CA ARG A 171 3.71 -14.02 -6.86
C ARG A 171 3.53 -14.48 -5.40
N GLY A 172 3.59 -15.78 -5.15
CA GLY A 172 3.43 -16.32 -3.79
C GLY A 172 4.52 -15.85 -2.83
N LEU A 173 5.78 -15.85 -3.28
CA LEU A 173 6.91 -15.34 -2.50
C LEU A 173 6.78 -13.84 -2.24
N ALA A 174 6.46 -13.04 -3.27
CA ALA A 174 6.30 -11.60 -3.14
C ALA A 174 5.15 -11.24 -2.18
N MET A 175 4.01 -11.92 -2.29
CA MET A 175 2.90 -11.77 -1.35
C MET A 175 3.28 -12.17 0.07
N GLY A 176 3.99 -13.28 0.24
CA GLY A 176 4.48 -13.72 1.55
C GLY A 176 5.38 -12.66 2.20
N ILE A 177 6.36 -12.14 1.46
CA ILE A 177 7.23 -11.07 1.92
C ILE A 177 6.40 -9.85 2.30
N MET A 178 5.50 -9.39 1.44
CA MET A 178 4.63 -8.24 1.72
C MET A 178 3.84 -8.43 3.02
N VAL A 179 3.27 -9.61 3.26
CA VAL A 179 2.48 -9.92 4.46
C VAL A 179 3.34 -9.90 5.73
N THR A 180 4.63 -10.25 5.66
CA THR A 180 5.52 -10.13 6.83
C THR A 180 5.56 -8.71 7.42
N GLY A 181 5.34 -7.68 6.58
CA GLY A 181 5.27 -6.29 7.04
C GLY A 181 4.19 -6.08 8.09
N SER A 182 3.02 -6.72 7.92
CA SER A 182 1.92 -6.69 8.88
C SER A 182 2.34 -7.30 10.23
N SER A 183 3.10 -8.40 10.21
CA SER A 183 3.59 -9.07 11.43
C SER A 183 4.63 -8.22 12.16
N VAL A 184 5.60 -7.65 11.44
CA VAL A 184 6.62 -6.78 12.04
C VAL A 184 5.96 -5.53 12.62
N GLY A 185 5.05 -4.89 11.89
CA GLY A 185 4.27 -3.76 12.38
C GLY A 185 3.41 -4.13 13.60
N GLY A 186 2.81 -5.32 13.59
CA GLY A 186 2.01 -5.83 14.70
C GLY A 186 2.77 -6.06 15.99
N VAL A 187 4.09 -6.21 15.94
CA VAL A 187 4.94 -6.25 17.15
C VAL A 187 5.40 -4.84 17.53
N ILE A 188 5.86 -4.05 16.55
CA ILE A 188 6.43 -2.73 16.79
C ILE A 188 5.39 -1.74 17.31
N PHE A 189 4.23 -1.62 16.65
CA PHE A 189 3.26 -0.59 16.99
C PHE A 189 2.67 -0.75 18.40
N PRO A 190 2.21 -1.93 18.87
CA PRO A 190 1.66 -2.05 20.22
C PRO A 190 2.69 -1.77 21.32
N ILE A 191 3.94 -2.21 21.13
CA ILE A 191 5.05 -1.92 22.07
C ILE A 191 5.32 -0.42 22.10
N MET A 192 5.43 0.21 20.93
CA MET A 192 5.64 1.64 20.79
C MET A 192 4.51 2.43 21.45
N MET A 193 3.25 2.13 21.12
CA MET A 193 2.07 2.81 21.68
C MET A 193 2.01 2.65 23.20
N THR A 194 2.18 1.43 23.72
CA THR A 194 2.11 1.19 25.17
C THR A 194 3.18 1.97 25.94
N ARG A 195 4.41 2.07 25.41
CA ARG A 195 5.50 2.85 26.04
C ARG A 195 5.30 4.36 25.89
N MET A 196 4.85 4.82 24.73
CA MET A 196 4.62 6.24 24.48
C MET A 196 3.43 6.78 25.27
N ILE A 197 2.32 6.04 25.34
CA ILE A 197 1.15 6.43 26.14
C ILE A 197 1.55 6.65 27.60
N LYS A 198 2.43 5.80 28.16
CA LYS A 198 2.91 5.92 29.55
C LYS A 198 3.89 7.09 29.77
N SER A 199 4.69 7.46 28.77
CA SER A 199 5.78 8.45 28.94
C SER A 199 5.39 9.87 28.51
N VAL A 200 4.74 10.02 27.36
CA VAL A 200 4.39 11.33 26.76
C VAL A 200 2.87 11.57 26.67
N GLY A 201 2.07 10.57 27.06
CA GLY A 201 0.62 10.62 26.99
C GLY A 201 0.06 10.19 25.64
N TYR A 202 -1.24 9.89 25.63
CA TYR A 202 -1.95 9.37 24.45
C TYR A 202 -1.93 10.31 23.23
N PRO A 203 -2.19 11.63 23.34
CA PRO A 203 -2.22 12.51 22.16
C PRO A 203 -0.89 12.50 21.40
N TRP A 204 0.23 12.60 22.11
CA TRP A 204 1.55 12.57 21.48
C TRP A 204 1.93 11.18 20.97
N ALA A 205 1.54 10.11 21.67
CA ALA A 205 1.73 8.73 21.19
C ALA A 205 1.08 8.52 19.80
N ILE A 206 -0.19 8.90 19.65
CA ILE A 206 -0.92 8.75 18.39
C ILE A 206 -0.29 9.62 17.28
N ARG A 207 0.11 10.86 17.59
CA ARG A 207 0.77 11.74 16.62
C ARG A 207 2.09 11.16 16.13
N THR A 208 2.92 10.63 17.02
CA THR A 208 4.17 9.95 16.62
C THR A 208 3.91 8.73 15.75
N GLY A 209 2.89 7.93 16.07
CA GLY A 209 2.43 6.84 15.20
C GLY A 209 2.01 7.34 13.82
N ALA A 210 1.23 8.42 13.76
CA ALA A 210 0.78 9.03 12.52
C ALA A 210 1.94 9.60 11.68
N PHE A 211 2.95 10.21 12.30
CA PHE A 211 4.14 10.67 11.59
C PHE A 211 4.97 9.51 11.04
N LEU A 212 5.15 8.43 11.82
CA LEU A 212 5.82 7.22 11.35
C LEU A 212 5.11 6.62 10.14
N ILE A 213 3.78 6.51 10.22
CA ILE A 213 2.93 6.04 9.13
C ILE A 213 3.09 6.94 7.91
N LEU A 214 3.05 8.27 8.07
CA LEU A 214 3.25 9.22 7.00
C LEU A 214 4.62 9.04 6.33
N SER A 215 5.69 8.90 7.10
CA SER A 215 7.05 8.68 6.57
C SER A 215 7.13 7.41 5.74
N LEU A 216 6.58 6.30 6.24
CA LEU A 216 6.56 5.01 5.52
C LEU A 216 5.66 5.08 4.28
N GLN A 217 4.56 5.82 4.33
CA GLN A 217 3.66 6.00 3.20
C GLN A 217 4.27 6.87 2.10
N ILE A 218 5.07 7.88 2.43
CA ILE A 218 5.84 8.64 1.44
C ILE A 218 6.79 7.71 0.69
N VAL A 219 7.51 6.83 1.41
CA VAL A 219 8.38 5.82 0.77
C VAL A 219 7.56 4.86 -0.10
N ALA A 220 6.41 4.39 0.39
CA ALA A 220 5.54 3.51 -0.36
C ALA A 220 5.04 4.16 -1.66
N ILE A 221 4.59 5.40 -1.59
CA ILE A 221 4.16 6.18 -2.75
C ILE A 221 5.34 6.35 -3.72
N LEU A 222 6.50 6.83 -3.27
CA LEU A 222 7.63 7.04 -4.19
C LEU A 222 8.06 5.76 -4.90
N THR A 223 8.15 4.64 -4.18
CA THR A 223 8.59 3.35 -4.74
C THR A 223 7.58 2.71 -5.68
N THR A 224 6.27 2.89 -5.45
CA THR A 224 5.22 2.41 -6.37
C THR A 224 5.00 3.34 -7.56
N LEU A 225 5.30 4.64 -7.42
CA LEU A 225 5.12 5.65 -8.47
C LEU A 225 6.21 5.65 -9.54
N ILE A 226 7.47 5.37 -9.18
CA ILE A 226 8.64 5.46 -10.08
C ILE A 226 8.54 4.49 -11.29
N ASN A 227 7.70 3.45 -11.21
CA ASN A 227 7.68 2.36 -12.19
C ASN A 227 6.46 2.37 -13.13
N LYS A 228 5.82 3.54 -13.32
CA LYS A 228 4.76 3.79 -14.32
C LYS A 228 4.98 5.12 -15.01
#